data_AF-A0A7T1MG52-F1
#
_entry.id   AF-A0A7T1MG52-F1
#
_cell.length_a   1.000
_cell.length_b   1.000
_cell.length_c   1.000
_cell.angle_alpha   90.00
_cell.angle_beta   90.00
_cell.angle_gamma   90.00
#
_symmetry.space_group_name_H-M   'P 1'
#
loop_
_entity.id
_entity.type
_entity.pdbx_description
1 polymer ?
#
loop_
_entity_poly.entity_id
_entity_poly.type
_entity_poly.pdbx_seq_one_letter_code
_entity_poly.pdbx_strand_id
1 'polypeptide(L)'
;MQGQFSEPRPLKPAALQSIWLFQESLFNEGGDRDKVGRGWVWEGQIDQCVFQNHVFRARLLSPDDQPKFVSWWSNTRGADHFLGEGKQTTNLASISKKTLGQLPIQMPPPAEQSEIIDRVESLFSLADQLEARLSAARRIVERLTPALLAKAFRGELVPQDPSDEPASVLLDRIRAARQAESVAGKPSRRGRRKPAASPVPSLLDAAPVPPDGLATLLRECGSLSERALLAASELDPARFRAQLAEERRRGSLRDTVDEDGQVLLEAVG
;
A
#
# COMPACT_ATOMS: atom_id res chain seq x y z
N MET A 1 -26.67 9.45 44.22
CA MET A 1 -27.71 9.79 43.22
C MET A 1 -27.72 8.70 42.16
N GLN A 2 -28.64 7.73 42.26
CA GLN A 2 -28.86 6.75 41.20
C GLN A 2 -29.69 7.45 40.12
N GLY A 3 -29.05 7.76 38.98
CA GLY A 3 -29.76 8.28 37.82
C GLY A 3 -30.70 7.21 37.29
N GLN A 4 -32.01 7.49 37.33
CA GLN A 4 -33.00 6.68 36.63
C GLN A 4 -32.72 6.80 35.12
N PHE A 5 -32.11 5.76 34.55
CA PHE A 5 -32.11 5.59 33.11
C PHE A 5 -33.55 5.25 32.71
N SER A 6 -34.26 6.21 32.12
CA SER A 6 -35.57 5.91 31.51
C SER A 6 -35.35 4.90 30.40
N GLU A 7 -36.14 3.82 30.38
CA GLU A 7 -36.10 2.87 29.27
C GLU A 7 -36.29 3.62 27.94
N PRO A 8 -35.48 3.33 26.92
CA PRO A 8 -35.59 3.98 25.62
C PRO A 8 -36.99 3.68 25.07
N ARG A 9 -37.78 4.74 24.85
CA ARG A 9 -39.14 4.64 24.33
C ARG A 9 -39.07 3.93 22.97
N PRO A 10 -39.68 2.74 22.79
CA PRO A 10 -39.62 2.03 21.52
C PRO A 10 -40.28 2.88 20.43
N LEU A 11 -39.58 3.05 19.31
CA LEU A 11 -40.11 3.73 18.14
C LEU A 11 -41.29 2.93 17.58
N LYS A 12 -42.35 3.62 17.16
CA LYS A 12 -43.50 2.96 16.51
C LYS A 12 -43.03 2.28 15.21
N PRO A 13 -43.55 1.09 14.85
CA PRO A 13 -43.13 0.36 13.65
C PRO A 13 -43.15 1.18 12.35
N ALA A 14 -44.15 2.05 12.18
CA ALA A 14 -44.25 2.95 11.01
C ALA A 14 -43.13 4.01 10.97
N ALA A 15 -42.58 4.41 12.12
CA ALA A 15 -41.43 5.32 12.20
C ALA A 15 -40.09 4.61 11.96
N LEU A 16 -40.05 3.27 12.10
CA LEU A 16 -38.86 2.47 11.78
C LEU A 16 -38.69 2.27 10.27
N GLN A 17 -39.80 2.06 9.55
CA GLN A 17 -39.77 1.92 8.09
C GLN A 17 -39.24 3.17 7.36
N SER A 18 -39.42 4.36 7.93
CA SER A 18 -38.97 5.62 7.31
C SER A 18 -37.47 5.90 7.46
N ILE A 19 -36.81 5.20 8.39
CA ILE A 19 -35.36 5.34 8.66
C ILE A 19 -34.52 4.21 8.09
N TRP A 20 -35.13 3.14 7.58
CA TRP A 20 -34.43 2.09 6.85
C TRP A 20 -33.79 2.65 5.58
N LEU A 21 -32.59 2.13 5.29
CA LEU A 21 -31.86 2.46 4.07
C LEU A 21 -32.28 1.57 2.91
N PHE A 22 -32.55 2.18 1.76
CA PHE A 22 -32.88 1.46 0.54
C PHE A 22 -32.26 2.15 -0.68
N GLN A 23 -31.15 1.61 -1.21
CA GLN A 23 -30.52 2.10 -2.46
C GLN A 23 -30.25 3.63 -2.49
N GLU A 24 -29.93 4.20 -1.33
CA GLU A 24 -29.77 5.65 -1.16
C GLU A 24 -28.30 6.07 -1.09
N SER A 25 -28.05 7.33 -1.47
CA SER A 25 -26.73 7.95 -1.30
C SER A 25 -26.53 8.39 0.14
N LEU A 26 -25.39 8.01 0.71
CA LEU A 26 -24.94 8.37 2.05
C LEU A 26 -23.75 9.32 1.96
N PHE A 27 -23.71 10.34 2.82
CA PHE A 27 -22.64 11.33 2.85
C PHE A 27 -22.12 11.56 4.27
N ASN A 28 -20.82 11.76 4.41
CA ASN A 28 -20.21 12.08 5.70
C ASN A 28 -20.56 13.51 6.13
N GLU A 29 -21.20 13.68 7.29
CA GLU A 29 -21.44 15.01 7.87
C GLU A 29 -20.15 15.61 8.41
N GLY A 30 -19.36 14.82 9.15
CA GLY A 30 -18.23 15.30 9.91
C GLY A 30 -17.08 14.31 9.98
N GLY A 31 -15.89 14.80 10.32
CA GLY A 31 -14.65 14.03 10.36
C GLY A 31 -13.44 14.87 9.99
N ASP A 32 -12.47 14.24 9.33
CA ASP A 32 -11.34 14.96 8.76
C ASP A 32 -11.80 15.89 7.64
N ARG A 33 -11.08 17.00 7.49
CA ARG A 33 -11.46 18.10 6.58
C ARG A 33 -11.63 17.65 5.13
N ASP A 34 -10.85 16.69 4.68
CA ASP A 34 -10.87 16.12 3.32
C ASP A 34 -11.89 14.98 3.14
N LYS A 35 -12.59 14.58 4.21
CA LYS A 35 -13.52 13.45 4.23
C LYS A 35 -14.98 13.85 4.38
N VAL A 36 -15.26 15.10 4.74
CA VAL A 36 -16.63 15.62 4.81
C VAL A 36 -17.25 15.68 3.42
N GLY A 37 -18.54 15.36 3.31
CA GLY A 37 -19.26 15.34 2.05
C GLY A 37 -18.89 14.19 1.10
N ARG A 38 -18.01 13.26 1.49
CA ARG A 38 -17.77 12.05 0.69
C ARG A 38 -19.02 11.18 0.64
N GLY A 39 -19.37 10.75 -0.56
CA GLY A 39 -20.56 9.99 -0.90
C GLY A 39 -20.29 8.49 -1.08
N TRP A 40 -21.27 7.68 -0.71
CA TRP A 40 -21.36 6.25 -1.02
C TRP A 40 -22.81 5.89 -1.36
N VAL A 41 -23.06 4.74 -2.00
CA VAL A 41 -24.41 4.22 -2.23
C VAL A 41 -24.60 2.98 -1.38
N TRP A 42 -25.63 2.99 -0.53
CA TRP A 42 -26.02 1.80 0.20
C TRP A 42 -26.75 0.84 -0.72
N GLU A 43 -26.35 -0.43 -0.81
CA GLU A 43 -26.92 -1.37 -1.80
C GLU A 43 -27.85 -2.41 -1.15
N GLY A 44 -28.20 -2.23 0.13
CA GLY A 44 -29.09 -3.16 0.84
C GLY A 44 -28.37 -4.41 1.36
N GLN A 45 -27.08 -4.33 1.66
CA GLN A 45 -26.27 -5.48 2.12
C GLN A 45 -26.74 -6.05 3.46
N ILE A 46 -27.41 -5.24 4.29
CA ILE A 46 -27.95 -5.62 5.60
C ILE A 46 -29.44 -5.27 5.63
N ASP A 47 -30.28 -6.24 5.98
CA ASP A 47 -31.72 -6.03 6.17
C ASP A 47 -31.99 -5.12 7.38
N GLN A 48 -33.01 -4.27 7.28
CA GLN A 48 -33.42 -3.32 8.33
C GLN A 48 -32.28 -2.43 8.86
N CYS A 49 -31.37 -2.01 7.98
CA CYS A 49 -30.24 -1.18 8.35
C CYS A 49 -30.64 0.29 8.60
N VAL A 50 -30.14 0.85 9.71
CA VAL A 50 -30.22 2.28 10.04
C VAL A 50 -28.81 2.88 10.07
N PHE A 51 -28.72 4.19 9.91
CA PHE A 51 -27.45 4.94 9.91
C PHE A 51 -27.31 5.83 11.15
N GLN A 52 -26.06 6.16 11.47
CA GLN A 52 -25.72 7.02 12.60
C GLN A 52 -25.98 8.50 12.27
N ASN A 53 -26.19 9.34 13.29
CA ASN A 53 -26.60 10.74 13.13
C ASN A 53 -25.67 11.61 12.27
N HIS A 54 -24.38 11.28 12.17
CA HIS A 54 -23.35 12.00 11.41
C HIS A 54 -23.15 11.47 9.99
N VAL A 55 -24.13 10.73 9.48
CA VAL A 55 -24.25 10.38 8.08
C VAL A 55 -25.52 11.05 7.55
N PHE A 56 -25.38 11.80 6.46
CA PHE A 56 -26.52 12.30 5.74
C PHE A 56 -27.01 11.27 4.74
N ARG A 57 -28.33 11.11 4.68
CA ARG A 57 -29.02 10.33 3.66
C ARG A 57 -29.61 11.29 2.65
N ALA A 58 -29.27 11.12 1.37
CA ALA A 58 -29.90 11.82 0.27
C ALA A 58 -30.71 10.84 -0.59
N ARG A 59 -31.90 11.29 -0.98
CA ARG A 59 -32.75 10.63 -1.97
C ARG A 59 -32.81 11.48 -3.20
N LEU A 60 -32.64 10.86 -4.36
CA LEU A 60 -32.87 11.52 -5.63
C LEU A 60 -34.38 11.69 -5.84
N LEU A 61 -34.76 12.80 -6.46
CA LEU A 61 -36.15 13.12 -6.74
C LEU A 61 -36.68 12.30 -7.92
N SER A 62 -35.85 12.14 -8.96
CA SER A 62 -36.17 11.30 -10.09
C SER A 62 -35.73 9.86 -9.81
N PRO A 63 -36.57 8.85 -10.11
CA PRO A 63 -36.17 7.44 -10.05
C PRO A 63 -35.17 7.07 -11.17
N ASP A 64 -35.10 7.86 -12.24
CA ASP A 64 -34.20 7.61 -13.37
C ASP A 64 -32.77 8.11 -13.11
N ASP A 65 -32.59 8.98 -12.11
CA ASP A 65 -31.26 9.49 -11.77
C ASP A 65 -30.49 8.44 -10.97
N GLN A 66 -29.19 8.32 -11.25
CA GLN A 66 -28.33 7.31 -10.68
C GLN A 66 -27.68 7.80 -9.37
N PRO A 67 -27.97 7.19 -8.20
CA PRO A 67 -27.37 7.59 -6.91
C PRO A 67 -25.84 7.54 -6.91
N LYS A 68 -25.28 6.59 -7.66
CA LYS A 68 -23.83 6.35 -7.75
C LYS A 68 -23.11 7.51 -8.42
N PHE A 69 -23.71 8.09 -9.45
CA PHE A 69 -23.16 9.28 -10.11
C PHE A 69 -23.03 10.45 -9.14
N VAL A 70 -24.08 10.73 -8.35
CA VAL A 70 -24.05 11.83 -7.36
C VAL A 70 -22.99 11.58 -6.29
N SER A 71 -22.91 10.36 -5.77
CA SER A 71 -21.90 9.99 -4.78
C SER A 71 -20.47 10.15 -5.31
N TRP A 72 -20.21 9.73 -6.55
CA TRP A 72 -18.89 9.88 -7.18
C TRP A 72 -18.55 11.32 -7.56
N TRP A 73 -19.53 12.11 -8.01
CA TRP A 73 -19.36 13.53 -8.24
C TRP A 73 -18.93 14.23 -6.94
N SER A 74 -19.61 13.92 -5.84
CA SER A 74 -19.29 14.42 -4.50
C SER A 74 -17.85 14.09 -4.07
N ASN A 75 -17.38 12.89 -4.40
CA ASN A 75 -16.01 12.44 -4.09
C ASN A 75 -14.93 13.06 -4.96
N THR A 76 -15.31 13.70 -6.08
CA THR A 76 -14.40 14.26 -7.06
C THR A 76 -14.61 15.77 -7.16
N ARG A 77 -15.35 16.24 -8.17
CA ARG A 77 -15.59 17.67 -8.41
C ARG A 77 -16.35 18.37 -7.29
N GLY A 78 -17.20 17.63 -6.58
CA GLY A 78 -17.94 18.13 -5.42
C GLY A 78 -17.08 18.30 -4.17
N ALA A 79 -15.89 17.69 -4.10
CA ALA A 79 -15.04 17.75 -2.91
C ALA A 79 -14.60 19.20 -2.59
N ASP A 80 -14.29 19.98 -3.62
CA ASP A 80 -13.87 21.38 -3.49
C ASP A 80 -14.97 22.24 -2.84
N HIS A 81 -16.24 21.97 -3.16
CA HIS A 81 -17.38 22.64 -2.54
C HIS A 81 -17.40 22.40 -1.02
N PHE A 82 -17.22 21.15 -0.58
CA PHE A 82 -17.20 20.83 0.84
C PHE A 82 -15.93 21.35 1.54
N LEU A 83 -14.78 21.35 0.86
CA LEU A 83 -13.54 21.95 1.34
C LEU A 83 -13.60 23.47 1.45
N GLY A 84 -14.45 24.14 0.67
CA GLY A 84 -14.71 25.58 0.79
C GLY A 84 -15.74 25.89 1.89
N GLU A 85 -16.87 25.18 1.91
CA GLU A 85 -18.01 25.54 2.77
C GLU A 85 -18.04 24.87 4.14
N GLY A 86 -17.32 23.76 4.32
CA GLY A 86 -17.30 23.05 5.59
C GLY A 86 -16.73 23.89 6.72
N LYS A 87 -17.27 23.72 7.93
CA LYS A 87 -16.81 24.44 9.12
C LYS A 87 -15.91 23.55 9.93
N GLN A 88 -14.75 24.05 10.32
CA GLN A 88 -13.81 23.34 11.14
C GLN A 88 -13.66 24.03 12.50
N THR A 89 -13.88 23.27 13.56
CA THR A 89 -13.38 23.60 14.91
C THR A 89 -12.08 22.85 15.14
N THR A 90 -11.45 23.01 16.30
CA THR A 90 -10.06 22.59 16.61
C THR A 90 -9.59 21.32 15.87
N ASN A 91 -10.33 20.21 15.97
CA ASN A 91 -9.95 18.93 15.35
C ASN A 91 -11.03 18.27 14.47
N LEU A 92 -12.20 18.89 14.30
CA LEU A 92 -13.31 18.25 13.56
C LEU A 92 -13.90 19.22 12.54
N ALA A 93 -13.96 18.77 11.28
CA ALA A 93 -14.71 19.43 10.24
C ALA A 93 -16.14 18.88 10.20
N SER A 94 -17.09 19.73 9.83
CA SER A 94 -18.49 19.36 9.63
C SER A 94 -19.12 20.17 8.49
N ILE A 95 -20.07 19.57 7.79
CA ILE A 95 -20.91 20.24 6.79
C ILE A 95 -22.37 20.21 7.24
N SER A 96 -23.14 21.22 6.83
CA SER A 96 -24.57 21.26 7.15
C SER A 96 -25.39 20.55 6.05
N LYS A 97 -26.62 20.16 6.38
CA LYS A 97 -27.59 19.69 5.35
C LYS A 97 -27.81 20.72 4.24
N LYS A 98 -27.74 22.01 4.57
CA LYS A 98 -27.84 23.10 3.59
C LYS A 98 -26.66 23.05 2.61
N THR A 99 -25.44 22.93 3.14
CA THR A 99 -24.20 22.80 2.34
C THR A 99 -24.29 21.60 1.40
N LEU A 100 -24.76 20.45 1.89
CA LEU A 100 -24.99 19.27 1.05
C LEU A 100 -26.05 19.51 -0.04
N GLY A 101 -27.18 20.13 0.32
CA GLY A 101 -28.24 20.45 -0.63
C GLY A 101 -27.88 21.52 -1.67
N GLN A 102 -26.78 22.25 -1.46
CA GLN A 102 -26.24 23.26 -2.38
C GLN A 102 -25.06 22.73 -3.20
N LEU A 103 -24.78 21.41 -3.16
CA LEU A 103 -23.72 20.79 -3.95
C LEU A 103 -23.90 21.14 -5.44
N PRO A 104 -22.91 21.83 -6.06
CA PRO A 104 -22.97 22.14 -7.49
C PRO A 104 -22.71 20.86 -8.28
N ILE A 105 -23.80 20.23 -8.74
CA ILE A 105 -23.76 19.02 -9.55
C ILE A 105 -24.26 19.30 -10.96
N GLN A 106 -23.48 18.88 -11.95
CA GLN A 106 -23.91 18.83 -13.34
C GLN A 106 -24.55 17.46 -13.56
N MET A 107 -25.86 17.42 -13.70
CA MET A 107 -26.61 16.19 -13.93
C MET A 107 -26.75 15.95 -15.44
N PRO A 108 -25.98 15.01 -16.04
CA PRO A 108 -26.20 14.63 -17.43
C PRO A 108 -27.49 13.79 -17.56
N PRO A 109 -27.99 13.52 -18.77
CA PRO A 109 -29.14 12.63 -18.97
C PRO A 109 -28.90 11.24 -18.37
N PRO A 110 -29.94 10.53 -17.89
CA PRO A 110 -29.80 9.21 -17.24
C PRO A 110 -29.00 8.15 -18.03
N ALA A 111 -29.10 8.19 -19.37
CA ALA A 111 -28.32 7.29 -20.23
C ALA A 111 -26.81 7.57 -20.14
N GLU A 112 -26.42 8.84 -20.16
CA GLU A 112 -25.02 9.26 -20.02
C GLU A 112 -24.51 9.03 -18.58
N GLN A 113 -25.36 9.23 -17.56
CA GLN A 113 -25.03 8.86 -16.18
C GLN A 113 -24.64 7.37 -16.09
N SER A 114 -25.43 6.50 -16.73
CA SER A 114 -25.21 5.05 -16.72
C SER A 114 -23.94 4.68 -17.50
N GLU A 115 -23.70 5.29 -18.67
CA GLU A 115 -22.48 5.08 -19.45
C GLU A 115 -21.21 5.49 -18.68
N ILE A 116 -21.24 6.64 -18.00
CA ILE A 116 -20.14 7.10 -17.14
C ILE A 116 -19.89 6.08 -16.02
N ILE A 117 -20.97 5.59 -15.40
CA ILE A 117 -20.88 4.59 -14.33
C ILE A 117 -20.19 3.32 -14.82
N ASP A 118 -20.68 2.74 -15.91
CA ASP A 118 -20.16 1.51 -16.49
C ASP A 118 -18.67 1.65 -16.87
N ARG A 119 -18.27 2.81 -17.40
CA ARG A 119 -16.89 3.06 -17.78
C ARG A 119 -15.95 3.10 -16.59
N VAL A 120 -16.35 3.77 -15.51
CA VAL A 120 -15.55 3.84 -14.28
C VAL A 120 -15.48 2.49 -13.60
N GLU A 121 -16.59 1.73 -13.53
CA GLU A 121 -16.57 0.37 -12.98
C GLU A 121 -15.66 -0.56 -13.78
N SER A 122 -15.68 -0.45 -15.10
CA SER A 122 -14.77 -1.22 -15.97
C SER A 122 -13.29 -0.90 -15.66
N LEU A 123 -12.97 0.35 -15.34
CA LEU A 123 -11.62 0.76 -14.95
C LEU A 123 -11.23 0.21 -13.58
N PHE A 124 -12.14 0.23 -12.59
CA PHE A 124 -11.89 -0.40 -11.29
C PHE A 124 -11.68 -1.91 -11.42
N SER A 125 -12.51 -2.59 -12.22
CA SER A 125 -12.33 -4.02 -12.47
C SER A 125 -10.98 -4.34 -13.14
N LEU A 126 -10.52 -3.49 -14.07
CA LEU A 126 -9.21 -3.63 -14.66
C LEU A 126 -8.08 -3.44 -13.63
N ALA A 127 -8.22 -2.45 -12.74
CA ALA A 127 -7.26 -2.22 -11.66
C ALA A 127 -7.17 -3.45 -10.73
N ASP A 128 -8.30 -4.00 -10.28
CA ASP A 128 -8.36 -5.21 -9.45
C ASP A 128 -7.67 -6.41 -10.13
N GLN A 129 -7.88 -6.58 -11.43
CA GLN A 129 -7.22 -7.63 -12.21
C GLN A 129 -5.70 -7.44 -12.29
N LEU A 130 -5.22 -6.20 -12.46
CA LEU A 130 -3.79 -5.90 -12.49
C LEU A 130 -3.14 -6.15 -11.12
N GLU A 131 -3.76 -5.72 -10.04
CA GLU A 131 -3.30 -5.98 -8.68
C GLU A 131 -3.20 -7.49 -8.40
N ALA A 132 -4.22 -8.26 -8.78
CA ALA A 132 -4.24 -9.70 -8.63
C ALA A 132 -3.09 -10.38 -9.42
N ARG A 133 -2.83 -9.94 -10.66
CA ARG A 133 -1.74 -10.45 -11.50
C ARG A 133 -0.37 -10.12 -10.90
N LEU A 134 -0.18 -8.90 -10.44
CA LEU A 134 1.06 -8.46 -9.80
C LEU A 134 1.34 -9.25 -8.52
N SER A 135 0.32 -9.45 -7.68
CA SER A 135 0.40 -10.28 -6.48
C SER A 135 0.79 -11.73 -6.81
N ALA A 136 0.21 -12.31 -7.86
CA ALA A 136 0.53 -13.66 -8.30
C ALA A 136 1.97 -13.77 -8.84
N ALA A 137 2.39 -12.82 -9.69
CA ALA A 137 3.75 -12.77 -10.24
C ALA A 137 4.80 -12.63 -9.12
N ARG A 138 4.53 -11.77 -8.13
CA ARG A 138 5.40 -11.61 -6.96
C ARG A 138 5.56 -12.91 -6.18
N ARG A 139 4.45 -13.62 -5.90
CA ARG A 139 4.49 -14.92 -5.22
C ARG A 139 5.30 -15.97 -6.00
N ILE A 140 5.29 -15.90 -7.33
CA ILE A 140 6.09 -16.79 -8.17
C ILE A 140 7.58 -16.45 -8.05
N VAL A 141 7.96 -15.17 -8.11
CA VAL A 141 9.35 -14.72 -7.96
C VAL A 141 9.91 -15.09 -6.59
N GLU A 142 9.15 -14.86 -5.52
CA GLU A 142 9.51 -15.21 -4.14
C GLU A 142 9.77 -16.73 -3.97
N ARG A 143 9.13 -17.58 -4.79
CA ARG A 143 9.32 -19.03 -4.77
C ARG A 143 10.41 -19.51 -5.73
N LEU A 144 10.59 -18.87 -6.88
CA LEU A 144 11.57 -19.24 -7.90
C LEU A 144 12.99 -19.07 -7.40
N THR A 145 13.30 -17.96 -6.71
CA THR A 145 14.66 -17.68 -6.25
C THR A 145 15.18 -18.74 -5.27
N PRO A 146 14.45 -19.11 -4.19
CA PRO A 146 14.86 -20.20 -3.31
C PRO A 146 14.91 -21.55 -4.03
N ALA A 147 13.96 -21.84 -4.92
CA ALA A 147 13.93 -23.10 -5.66
C ALA A 147 15.14 -23.24 -6.60
N LEU A 148 15.53 -22.16 -7.27
CA LEU A 148 16.69 -22.12 -8.15
C LEU A 148 17.99 -22.27 -7.35
N LEU A 149 18.13 -21.54 -6.24
CA LEU A 149 19.27 -21.69 -5.33
C LEU A 149 19.36 -23.11 -4.78
N ALA A 150 18.24 -23.71 -4.37
CA ALA A 150 18.22 -25.09 -3.89
C ALA A 150 18.66 -26.08 -4.98
N LYS A 151 18.26 -25.89 -6.24
CA LYS A 151 18.75 -26.67 -7.38
C LYS A 151 20.24 -26.42 -7.65
N ALA A 152 20.71 -25.18 -7.52
CA ALA A 152 22.13 -24.83 -7.67
C ALA A 152 22.99 -25.56 -6.64
N PHE A 153 22.61 -25.52 -5.35
CA PHE A 153 23.33 -26.18 -4.27
C PHE A 153 23.33 -27.71 -4.37
N ARG A 154 22.32 -28.31 -5.02
CA ARG A 154 22.30 -29.75 -5.33
C ARG A 154 23.09 -30.13 -6.60
N GLY A 155 23.61 -29.15 -7.34
CA GLY A 155 24.29 -29.40 -8.62
C GLY A 155 23.34 -29.79 -9.75
N GLU A 156 22.03 -29.61 -9.59
CA GLU A 156 21.02 -30.03 -10.58
C GLU A 156 20.81 -29.02 -11.73
N LEU A 157 21.55 -27.91 -11.73
CA LEU A 157 21.42 -26.88 -12.77
C LEU A 157 22.16 -27.22 -14.07
N VAL A 158 23.12 -28.15 -14.01
CA VAL A 158 23.93 -28.58 -15.17
C VAL A 158 24.02 -30.12 -15.13
N PRO A 159 23.97 -30.82 -16.28
CA PRO A 159 24.23 -32.25 -16.33
C PRO A 159 25.56 -32.58 -15.63
N GLN A 160 25.52 -33.52 -14.69
CA GLN A 160 26.70 -33.93 -13.93
C GLN A 160 27.50 -34.95 -14.77
N ASP A 161 28.83 -34.78 -14.85
CA ASP A 161 29.69 -35.78 -15.47
C ASP A 161 29.91 -36.93 -14.49
N PRO A 162 29.59 -38.19 -14.83
CA PRO A 162 29.84 -39.33 -13.95
C PRO A 162 31.32 -39.55 -13.61
N SER A 163 32.23 -38.93 -14.36
CA SER A 163 33.67 -38.95 -14.11
C SER A 163 34.17 -37.86 -13.16
N ASP A 164 33.29 -36.94 -12.71
CA ASP A 164 33.65 -35.92 -11.73
C ASP A 164 34.04 -36.54 -10.38
N GLU A 165 35.11 -36.03 -9.79
CA GLU A 165 35.55 -36.43 -8.45
C GLU A 165 34.49 -36.04 -7.40
N PRO A 166 34.04 -36.97 -6.53
CA PRO A 166 33.07 -36.63 -5.51
C PRO A 166 33.66 -35.63 -4.50
N ALA A 167 32.88 -34.61 -4.14
CA ALA A 167 33.31 -33.51 -3.27
C ALA A 167 33.90 -33.97 -1.91
N SER A 168 33.53 -35.17 -1.43
CA SER A 168 34.11 -35.78 -0.23
C SER A 168 35.62 -35.93 -0.31
N VAL A 169 36.17 -36.31 -1.47
CA VAL A 169 37.61 -36.55 -1.64
C VAL A 169 38.38 -35.24 -1.58
N LEU A 170 37.84 -34.16 -2.18
CA LEU A 170 38.40 -32.82 -2.06
C LEU A 170 38.36 -32.31 -0.60
N LEU A 171 37.27 -32.53 0.12
CA LEU A 171 37.15 -32.14 1.53
C LEU A 171 38.17 -32.84 2.42
N ASP A 172 38.40 -34.13 2.20
CA ASP A 172 39.39 -34.89 2.95
C ASP A 172 40.82 -34.42 2.64
N ARG A 173 41.12 -34.05 1.38
CA ARG A 173 42.39 -33.40 1.01
C ARG A 173 42.56 -32.04 1.70
N ILE A 174 41.52 -31.22 1.76
CA ILE A 174 41.55 -29.93 2.47
C ILE A 174 41.76 -30.13 3.97
N ARG A 175 41.11 -31.13 4.60
CA ARG A 175 41.31 -31.46 6.02
C ARG A 175 42.74 -31.91 6.29
N ALA A 176 43.27 -32.82 5.47
CA ALA A 176 44.64 -33.31 5.59
C ALA A 176 45.65 -32.17 5.40
N ALA A 177 45.44 -31.30 4.41
CA ALA A 177 46.30 -30.13 4.17
C ALA A 177 46.25 -29.14 5.34
N ARG A 178 45.07 -28.83 5.88
CA ARG A 178 44.93 -27.95 7.06
C ARG A 178 45.53 -28.55 8.33
N GLN A 179 45.40 -29.86 8.53
CA GLN A 179 46.03 -30.56 9.65
C GLN A 179 47.56 -30.51 9.52
N ALA A 180 48.10 -30.80 8.33
CA ALA A 180 49.53 -30.68 8.07
C ALA A 180 50.06 -29.24 8.26
N GLU A 181 49.31 -28.22 7.81
CA GLU A 181 49.66 -26.81 8.06
C GLU A 181 49.57 -26.42 9.54
N SER A 182 48.65 -27.02 10.31
CA SER A 182 48.55 -26.78 11.76
C SER A 182 49.68 -27.43 12.55
N VAL A 183 50.22 -28.55 12.06
CA VAL A 183 51.34 -29.29 12.67
C VAL A 183 52.69 -28.67 12.28
N ALA A 184 52.80 -28.05 11.10
CA ALA A 184 54.02 -27.42 10.59
C ALA A 184 54.35 -26.02 11.17
N GLY A 185 53.58 -25.54 12.17
CA GLY A 185 53.92 -24.39 13.00
C GLY A 185 54.48 -23.14 12.27
N LYS A 186 53.65 -22.35 11.60
CA LYS A 186 54.08 -21.02 11.11
C LYS A 186 54.22 -20.02 12.27
N PRO A 187 55.21 -19.10 12.21
CA PRO A 187 55.43 -18.12 13.26
C PRO A 187 54.23 -17.18 13.43
N SER A 188 53.88 -16.92 14.67
CA SER A 188 52.83 -16.01 15.11
C SER A 188 52.93 -14.67 14.38
N ARG A 189 52.01 -14.41 13.42
CA ARG A 189 51.74 -13.05 12.95
C ARG A 189 51.09 -12.29 14.11
N ARG A 190 51.93 -11.60 14.87
CA ARG A 190 51.55 -10.69 15.95
C ARG A 190 50.62 -9.61 15.35
N GLY A 191 49.39 -9.57 15.85
CA GLY A 191 48.49 -8.43 15.70
C GLY A 191 47.81 -8.25 14.34
N ARG A 192 47.00 -9.21 13.89
CA ARG A 192 45.80 -8.86 13.12
C ARG A 192 44.60 -9.27 13.96
N ARG A 193 43.87 -8.28 14.50
CA ARG A 193 42.55 -8.50 15.10
C ARG A 193 41.78 -9.43 14.16
N LYS A 194 41.31 -10.58 14.65
CA LYS A 194 40.29 -11.36 13.94
C LYS A 194 39.21 -10.33 13.57
N PRO A 195 38.88 -10.10 12.28
CA PRO A 195 37.59 -9.48 12.02
C PRO A 195 36.60 -10.36 12.75
N ALA A 196 35.69 -9.74 13.53
CA ALA A 196 34.56 -10.47 14.07
C ALA A 196 34.00 -11.30 12.92
N ALA A 197 33.75 -12.59 13.14
CA ALA A 197 33.05 -13.37 12.15
C ALA A 197 31.72 -12.65 11.95
N SER A 198 31.64 -11.81 10.91
CA SER A 198 30.38 -11.36 10.39
C SER A 198 29.63 -12.66 10.14
N PRO A 199 28.43 -12.85 10.72
CA PRO A 199 27.64 -14.02 10.39
C PRO A 199 27.61 -14.07 8.87
N VAL A 200 28.16 -15.14 8.28
CA VAL A 200 27.93 -15.41 6.87
C VAL A 200 26.42 -15.49 6.81
N PRO A 201 25.73 -14.54 6.15
CA PRO A 201 24.28 -14.60 6.08
C PRO A 201 23.97 -15.99 5.54
N SER A 202 23.17 -16.77 6.25
CA SER A 202 22.74 -18.03 5.66
C SER A 202 22.03 -17.64 4.37
N LEU A 203 22.31 -18.35 3.27
CA LEU A 203 21.68 -18.08 1.98
C LEU A 203 20.14 -18.19 2.05
N LEU A 204 19.60 -18.75 3.14
CA LEU A 204 18.19 -18.88 3.45
C LEU A 204 17.65 -17.72 4.32
N ASP A 205 18.52 -16.98 5.01
CA ASP A 205 18.18 -15.76 5.77
C ASP A 205 18.35 -14.47 4.95
N ALA A 206 18.73 -14.61 3.68
CA ALA A 206 18.62 -13.53 2.71
C ALA A 206 17.12 -13.29 2.47
N ALA A 207 16.51 -12.45 3.32
CA ALA A 207 15.27 -11.76 3.00
C ALA A 207 15.40 -11.22 1.57
N PRO A 208 14.32 -11.29 0.76
CA PRO A 208 14.37 -10.91 -0.65
C PRO A 208 15.17 -9.62 -0.78
N VAL A 209 16.28 -9.70 -1.50
CA VAL A 209 16.96 -8.51 -1.99
C VAL A 209 15.92 -7.91 -2.93
N PRO A 210 15.30 -6.75 -2.60
CA PRO A 210 14.47 -6.08 -3.57
C PRO A 210 15.33 -5.91 -4.84
N PRO A 211 14.82 -6.24 -6.04
CA PRO A 211 15.69 -6.44 -7.19
C PRO A 211 16.56 -5.23 -7.51
N ASP A 212 16.22 -4.03 -7.07
CA ASP A 212 16.92 -2.83 -7.52
C ASP A 212 17.05 -1.77 -6.41
N GLY A 213 18.19 -1.06 -6.39
CA GLY A 213 18.48 0.00 -5.43
C GLY A 213 17.50 1.17 -5.50
N LEU A 214 17.50 2.06 -4.49
CA LEU A 214 16.63 3.24 -4.44
C LEU A 214 16.83 4.14 -5.68
N ALA A 215 18.06 4.23 -6.18
CA ALA A 215 18.40 4.93 -7.42
C ALA A 215 17.73 4.35 -8.67
N THR A 216 17.46 3.05 -8.73
CA THR A 216 16.73 2.47 -9.89
C THR A 216 15.26 2.80 -9.82
N LEU A 217 14.64 2.71 -8.64
CA LEU A 217 13.24 3.13 -8.43
C LEU A 217 13.05 4.60 -8.81
N LEU A 218 14.01 5.46 -8.48
CA LEU A 218 13.98 6.87 -8.87
C LEU A 218 14.23 7.10 -10.37
N ARG A 219 14.92 6.20 -11.08
CA ARG A 219 15.02 6.25 -12.54
C ARG A 219 13.72 5.88 -13.24
N GLU A 220 12.94 4.98 -12.64
CA GLU A 220 11.65 4.53 -13.18
C GLU A 220 10.51 5.49 -12.83
N CYS A 221 10.47 5.98 -11.59
CA CYS A 221 9.39 6.81 -11.07
C CYS A 221 9.67 8.32 -11.14
N GLY A 222 10.89 8.72 -11.49
CA GLY A 222 11.34 10.10 -11.41
C GLY A 222 11.61 10.55 -9.96
N SER A 223 11.73 11.86 -9.77
CA SER A 223 12.05 12.45 -8.46
C SER A 223 10.92 12.22 -7.46
N LEU A 224 11.20 11.59 -6.32
CA LEU A 224 10.22 11.27 -5.28
C LEU A 224 10.63 11.83 -3.92
N SER A 225 9.66 12.22 -3.10
CA SER A 225 9.93 12.51 -1.69
C SER A 225 10.40 11.26 -0.94
N GLU A 226 11.18 11.42 0.14
CA GLU A 226 11.66 10.29 0.95
C GLU A 226 10.50 9.39 1.44
N ARG A 227 9.35 10.00 1.76
CA ARG A 227 8.16 9.26 2.20
C ARG A 227 7.53 8.44 1.07
N ALA A 228 7.45 9.01 -0.13
CA ALA A 228 6.94 8.31 -1.30
C ALA A 228 7.91 7.20 -1.74
N LEU A 229 9.21 7.45 -1.67
CA LEU A 229 10.25 6.48 -1.97
C LEU A 229 10.26 5.31 -0.98
N LEU A 230 10.06 5.57 0.33
CA LEU A 230 9.90 4.52 1.33
C LEU A 230 8.69 3.63 1.00
N ALA A 231 7.54 4.25 0.68
CA ALA A 231 6.34 3.51 0.31
C ALA A 231 6.54 2.68 -0.97
N ALA A 232 7.21 3.24 -1.99
CA ALA A 232 7.48 2.56 -3.25
C ALA A 232 8.54 1.45 -3.13
N SER A 233 9.50 1.58 -2.20
CA SER A 233 10.55 0.59 -1.99
C SER A 233 10.06 -0.68 -1.26
N GLU A 234 8.91 -0.59 -0.59
CA GLU A 234 8.37 -1.64 0.29
C GLU A 234 9.37 -2.18 1.34
N LEU A 235 10.40 -1.39 1.66
CA LEU A 235 11.39 -1.72 2.67
C LEU A 235 10.84 -1.41 4.06
N ASP A 236 11.26 -2.18 5.05
CA ASP A 236 11.07 -1.77 6.44
C ASP A 236 11.81 -0.44 6.71
N PRO A 237 11.32 0.41 7.62
CA PRO A 237 11.91 1.73 7.84
C PRO A 237 13.40 1.71 8.24
N ALA A 238 13.87 0.66 8.90
CA ALA A 238 15.27 0.57 9.32
C ALA A 238 16.19 0.25 8.13
N ARG A 239 15.77 -0.69 7.28
CA ARG A 239 16.48 -1.07 6.06
C ARG A 239 16.47 0.04 5.01
N PHE A 240 15.34 0.73 4.86
CA PHE A 240 15.24 1.90 3.99
C PHE A 240 16.27 2.98 4.37
N ARG A 241 16.36 3.35 5.65
CA ARG A 241 17.32 4.36 6.12
C ARG A 241 18.77 3.92 5.89
N ALA A 242 19.07 2.65 6.14
CA ALA A 242 20.40 2.10 5.91
C ALA A 242 20.79 2.16 4.42
N GLN A 243 19.85 1.83 3.53
CA GLN A 243 20.06 1.85 2.09
C GLN A 243 20.15 3.27 1.53
N LEU A 244 19.28 4.19 1.98
CA LEU A 244 19.33 5.60 1.61
C LEU A 244 20.67 6.25 2.01
N ALA A 245 21.17 5.95 3.20
CA ALA A 245 22.45 6.46 3.67
C ALA A 245 23.63 5.91 2.85
N GLU A 246 23.58 4.63 2.47
CA GLU A 246 24.62 4.01 1.64
C GLU A 246 24.61 4.57 0.21
N GLU A 247 23.44 4.72 -0.42
CA GLU A 247 23.35 5.22 -1.79
C GLU A 247 23.67 6.73 -1.89
N ARG A 248 23.34 7.52 -0.86
CA ARG A 248 23.83 8.90 -0.73
C ARG A 248 25.35 8.97 -0.57
N ARG A 249 25.93 8.07 0.25
CA ARG A 249 27.39 7.98 0.43
C ARG A 249 28.11 7.58 -0.87
N ARG A 250 27.48 6.72 -1.67
CA ARG A 250 27.98 6.28 -2.97
C ARG A 250 27.77 7.32 -4.09
N GLY A 251 27.06 8.42 -3.80
CA GLY A 251 26.74 9.46 -4.77
C GLY A 251 25.74 9.03 -5.83
N SER A 252 24.98 7.95 -5.61
CA SER A 252 23.96 7.46 -6.54
C SER A 252 22.62 8.21 -6.41
N LEU A 253 22.47 9.06 -5.39
CA LEU A 253 21.27 9.84 -5.09
C LEU A 253 21.62 11.30 -4.80
N ARG A 254 20.80 12.23 -5.28
CA ARG A 254 20.89 13.66 -4.95
C ARG A 254 19.57 14.19 -4.44
N ASP A 255 19.64 15.21 -3.60
CA ASP A 255 18.48 15.95 -3.14
C ASP A 255 18.22 17.11 -4.13
N THR A 256 16.99 17.24 -4.58
CA THR A 256 16.49 18.33 -5.43
C THR A 256 15.33 19.02 -4.74
N VAL A 257 15.01 20.24 -5.14
CA VAL A 257 13.90 21.02 -4.57
C VAL A 257 12.92 21.33 -5.69
N ASP A 258 11.67 20.98 -5.49
CA ASP A 258 10.57 21.27 -6.43
C ASP A 258 10.14 22.76 -6.35
N GLU A 259 9.30 23.21 -7.31
CA GLU A 259 8.74 24.55 -7.39
C GLU A 259 7.96 24.95 -6.12
N ASP A 260 7.40 23.96 -5.41
CA ASP A 260 6.71 24.11 -4.12
C ASP A 260 7.65 24.08 -2.90
N GLY A 261 8.97 24.03 -3.09
CA GLY A 261 9.96 24.04 -2.01
C GLY A 261 10.14 22.70 -1.28
N GLN A 262 9.61 21.60 -1.82
CA GLN A 262 9.73 20.26 -1.22
C GLN A 262 11.03 19.57 -1.63
N VAL A 263 11.69 18.90 -0.67
CA VAL A 263 12.90 18.12 -0.93
C VAL A 263 12.52 16.77 -1.55
N LEU A 264 12.98 16.55 -2.79
CA LEU A 264 12.82 15.33 -3.55
C LEU A 264 14.18 14.63 -3.72
N LEU A 265 14.15 13.31 -3.82
CA LEU A 265 15.31 12.49 -4.14
C LEU A 265 15.30 12.19 -5.63
N GLU A 266 16.46 12.29 -6.28
CA GLU A 266 16.64 11.94 -7.68
C GLU A 266 17.85 11.01 -7.84
N ALA A 267 17.78 10.08 -8.78
CA ALA A 267 18.90 9.22 -9.12
C ALA A 267 19.99 10.00 -9.86
N VAL A 268 21.24 9.81 -9.45
CA VAL A 268 22.41 10.28 -10.18
C VAL A 268 22.90 9.13 -11.07
N GLY A 269 23.16 9.42 -12.34
CA GLY A 269 23.56 8.46 -13.38
C GLY A 269 24.69 7.53 -12.97
#